data_AF-A0A015I2I4-F1
#
_entry.id   AF-A0A015I2I4-F1
#
_cell.length_a   1.000
_cell.length_b   1.000
_cell.length_c   1.000
_cell.angle_alpha   90.00
_cell.angle_beta   90.00
_cell.angle_gamma   90.00
#
_symmetry.space_group_name_H-M   'P 1'
#
loop_
_entity.id
_entity.type
_entity.pdbx_description
1 polymer ?
#
loop_
_entity_poly.entity_id
_entity_poly.type
_entity_poly.pdbx_seq_one_letter_code
_entity_poly.pdbx_strand_id
1 'polypeptide(L)'
;MQRFPNAFKPILDKYIKYDCKVFKLKNENNGKIRVYWKEKHGIEKKPGKVYDSPFGVVRQWELPDKLDRNDDIDYIRRRAIRELNYDNSAKIFLKFKSRFWEKDSRPIAGGSSSTDLPIRTMIYPSYYKDDQGNPDEDGPAILLGSYTWANDAAKYSPYPQKENVKLCQKS
;
A
#
# COMPACT_ATOMS: atom_id res chain seq x y z
N MET A 1 -0.32 -5.45 -9.80
CA MET A 1 0.92 -4.69 -10.08
C MET A 1 2.16 -5.30 -9.40
N GLN A 2 2.37 -6.62 -9.42
CA GLN A 2 3.58 -7.24 -8.84
C GLN A 2 4.68 -7.52 -9.87
N ARG A 3 4.36 -7.50 -11.17
CA ARG A 3 5.31 -7.81 -12.25
C ARG A 3 6.55 -6.91 -12.26
N PHE A 4 6.37 -5.60 -12.04
CA PHE A 4 7.48 -4.65 -12.09
C PHE A 4 8.50 -4.87 -10.95
N PRO A 5 8.11 -4.91 -9.65
CA PRO A 5 9.06 -5.29 -8.59
C PRO A 5 9.68 -6.68 -8.80
N ASN A 6 8.89 -7.65 -9.28
CA ASN A 6 9.38 -9.01 -9.52
C ASN A 6 10.43 -9.11 -10.64
N ALA A 7 10.43 -8.18 -11.61
CA ALA A 7 11.43 -8.14 -12.66
C ALA A 7 12.85 -7.87 -12.11
N PHE A 8 12.96 -7.17 -10.97
CA PHE A 8 14.25 -6.93 -10.31
C PHE A 8 14.68 -8.09 -9.41
N LYS A 9 13.77 -9.00 -9.06
CA LYS A 9 14.02 -10.11 -8.14
C LYS A 9 15.24 -10.95 -8.55
N PRO A 10 15.40 -11.40 -9.81
CA PRO A 10 16.57 -12.21 -10.21
C PRO A 10 17.93 -11.53 -9.96
N ILE A 11 17.96 -10.20 -9.95
CA ILE A 11 19.19 -9.40 -9.77
C ILE A 11 19.43 -9.11 -8.28
N LEU A 12 18.36 -8.80 -7.53
CA LEU A 12 18.46 -8.27 -6.17
C LEU A 12 18.21 -9.30 -5.06
N ASP A 13 17.70 -10.50 -5.36
CA ASP A 13 17.26 -11.47 -4.34
C ASP A 13 18.32 -11.75 -3.27
N LYS A 14 19.59 -11.90 -3.69
CA LYS A 14 20.73 -12.14 -2.78
C LYS A 14 21.03 -11.00 -1.79
N TYR A 15 20.50 -9.80 -2.04
CA TYR A 15 20.69 -8.62 -1.22
C TYR A 15 19.45 -8.27 -0.38
N ILE A 16 18.30 -8.88 -0.67
CA ILE A 16 17.04 -8.58 0.02
C ILE A 16 16.88 -9.54 1.20
N LYS A 17 16.68 -8.97 2.39
CA LYS A 17 16.30 -9.73 3.57
C LYS A 17 14.82 -9.47 3.90
N TYR A 18 14.00 -10.51 3.74
CA TYR A 18 12.59 -10.47 4.09
C TYR A 18 12.37 -10.71 5.59
N ASP A 19 11.15 -10.48 6.08
CA ASP A 19 10.75 -10.69 7.48
C ASP A 19 11.62 -9.92 8.51
N CYS A 20 12.16 -8.77 8.09
CA CYS A 20 13.01 -7.92 8.92
C CYS A 20 12.31 -6.61 9.27
N LYS A 21 11.88 -6.46 10.52
CA LYS A 21 11.25 -5.22 11.00
C LYS A 21 12.29 -4.32 11.66
N VAL A 22 12.70 -3.25 10.98
CA VAL A 22 13.54 -2.20 11.55
C VAL A 22 12.80 -1.52 12.71
N PHE A 23 13.50 -1.24 13.79
CA PHE A 23 12.93 -0.56 14.98
C PHE A 23 13.87 0.45 15.65
N LYS A 24 15.16 0.46 15.29
CA LYS A 24 16.13 1.36 15.92
C LYS A 24 17.22 1.76 14.94
N LEU A 25 17.62 3.03 15.02
CA LEU A 25 18.77 3.61 14.35
C LEU A 25 19.69 4.22 15.41
N LYS A 26 21.00 3.95 15.32
CA LYS A 26 21.99 4.53 16.25
C LYS A 26 23.17 5.12 15.50
N ASN A 27 23.58 6.32 15.86
CA ASN A 27 24.82 6.91 15.35
C ASN A 27 26.03 6.18 15.93
N GLU A 28 27.03 5.95 15.09
CA GLU A 28 28.34 5.46 15.49
C GLU A 28 29.38 6.59 15.52
N ASN A 29 30.46 6.39 16.28
CA ASN A 29 31.54 7.37 16.46
C ASN A 29 32.26 7.73 15.15
N ASN A 30 32.16 6.88 14.13
CA ASN A 30 32.76 7.07 12.79
C ASN A 30 31.83 7.81 11.80
N GLY A 31 30.71 8.37 12.28
CA GLY A 31 29.71 9.04 11.44
C GLY A 31 28.79 8.10 10.66
N LYS A 32 28.89 6.78 10.84
CA LYS A 32 27.95 5.81 10.25
C LYS A 32 26.71 5.67 11.12
N ILE A 33 25.64 5.18 10.50
CA ILE A 33 24.40 4.80 11.20
C ILE A 33 24.35 3.28 11.27
N ARG A 34 24.03 2.76 12.45
CA ARG A 34 23.73 1.34 12.67
C ARG A 34 22.23 1.15 12.68
N VAL A 35 21.76 0.23 11.85
CA VAL A 35 20.36 -0.17 11.72
C VAL A 35 20.15 -1.44 12.53
N TYR A 36 19.06 -1.47 13.32
CA TYR A 36 18.64 -2.62 14.11
C TYR A 36 17.28 -3.10 13.61
N TRP A 37 17.14 -4.40 13.42
CA TRP A 37 15.88 -5.01 13.02
C TRP A 37 15.61 -6.30 13.81
N LYS A 38 14.33 -6.65 13.92
CA LYS A 38 13.87 -7.91 14.50
C LYS A 38 13.61 -8.93 13.41
N GLU A 39 14.08 -10.14 13.64
CA GLU A 39 13.77 -11.34 12.87
C GLU A 39 12.91 -12.29 13.72
N LYS A 40 12.43 -13.38 13.12
CA LYS A 40 11.64 -14.40 13.82
C LYS A 40 12.32 -14.97 15.07
N HIS A 41 13.66 -14.98 15.12
CA HIS A 41 14.45 -15.62 16.19
C HIS A 41 15.49 -14.71 16.86
N GLY A 42 15.41 -13.39 16.71
CA GLY A 42 16.38 -12.51 17.37
C GLY A 42 16.42 -11.07 16.86
N ILE A 43 17.40 -10.34 17.39
CA ILE A 43 17.71 -8.96 17.00
C ILE A 43 19.05 -8.97 16.28
N GLU A 44 19.06 -8.43 15.07
CA GLU A 44 20.26 -8.26 14.25
C GLU A 44 20.59 -6.78 14.06
N LYS A 45 21.87 -6.48 13.83
CA LYS A 45 22.36 -5.10 13.65
C LYS A 45 23.50 -5.00 12.67
N LYS A 46 23.40 -4.09 11.69
CA LYS A 46 24.49 -3.77 10.75
C LYS A 46 24.62 -2.28 10.49
N PRO A 47 25.82 -1.78 10.15
CA PRO A 47 25.97 -0.44 9.57
C PRO A 47 25.14 -0.35 8.28
N GLY A 48 24.39 0.74 8.11
CA GLY A 48 23.49 0.88 6.97
C GLY A 48 22.73 2.20 6.96
N LYS A 49 21.89 2.37 5.95
CA LYS A 49 20.99 3.51 5.77
C LYS A 49 19.62 2.98 5.38
N VAL A 50 18.57 3.70 5.76
CA VAL A 50 17.18 3.41 5.39
C VAL A 50 16.63 4.61 4.63
N TYR A 51 15.91 4.37 3.54
CA TYR A 51 15.53 5.43 2.59
C TYR A 51 14.03 5.51 2.30
N ASP A 52 13.28 4.43 2.54
CA ASP A 52 11.98 4.18 1.90
C ASP A 52 10.84 3.86 2.88
N SER A 53 11.10 3.97 4.18
CA SER A 53 10.09 3.68 5.21
C SER A 53 9.14 4.88 5.41
N PRO A 54 7.81 4.67 5.41
CA PRO A 54 6.85 5.73 5.71
C PRO A 54 7.10 6.35 7.09
N PHE A 55 6.93 7.67 7.21
CA PHE A 55 7.22 8.38 8.46
C PHE A 55 6.33 7.94 9.64
N GLY A 56 5.11 7.49 9.38
CA GLY A 56 4.26 6.88 10.40
C GLY A 56 4.88 5.64 11.05
N VAL A 57 5.71 4.88 10.31
CA VAL A 57 6.48 3.74 10.83
C VAL A 57 7.76 4.22 11.50
N VAL A 58 8.50 5.13 10.87
CA VAL A 58 9.77 5.69 11.39
C VAL A 58 9.56 6.37 12.75
N ARG A 59 8.41 7.02 12.96
CA ARG A 59 8.03 7.63 14.24
C ARG A 59 8.01 6.65 15.41
N GLN A 60 7.84 5.34 15.15
CA GLN A 60 7.83 4.30 16.17
C GLN A 60 9.22 3.77 16.50
N TRP A 61 10.28 4.23 15.81
CA TRP A 61 11.64 3.74 16.00
C TRP A 61 12.36 4.51 17.10
N GLU A 62 13.34 3.85 17.72
CA GLU A 62 14.37 4.53 18.50
C GLU A 62 15.32 5.24 17.52
N LEU A 63 15.17 6.55 17.37
CA LEU A 63 15.98 7.36 16.47
C LEU A 63 17.29 7.80 17.14
N PRO A 64 18.34 8.16 16.36
CA PRO A 64 19.63 8.51 16.93
C PRO A 64 19.58 9.79 17.75
N ASP A 65 20.34 9.84 18.85
CA ASP A 65 20.41 10.95 19.81
C ASP A 65 20.64 12.33 19.18
N LYS A 66 21.25 12.41 17.99
CA LYS A 66 21.41 13.70 17.30
C LYS A 66 20.06 14.29 16.93
N LEU A 67 19.12 13.49 16.43
CA LEU A 67 17.75 13.96 16.27
C LEU A 67 17.18 14.50 17.61
N ASP A 68 17.58 14.01 18.78
CA ASP A 68 17.13 14.48 20.11
C ASP A 68 17.77 15.78 20.61
N ARG A 69 18.77 16.35 19.93
CA ARG A 69 19.63 17.41 20.52
C ARG A 69 19.08 18.84 20.52
N ASN A 70 17.79 19.05 20.24
CA ASN A 70 17.16 20.39 20.30
C ASN A 70 17.90 21.47 19.46
N ASP A 71 18.64 21.09 18.41
CA ASP A 71 19.02 22.05 17.38
C ASP A 71 17.84 22.29 16.41
N ASP A 72 17.81 23.46 15.78
CA ASP A 72 16.67 23.87 14.93
C ASP A 72 16.42 22.87 13.79
N ILE A 73 17.48 22.27 13.25
CA ILE A 73 17.42 21.34 12.12
C ILE A 73 16.81 19.99 12.55
N ASP A 74 17.20 19.48 13.70
CA ASP A 74 16.75 18.22 14.24
C ASP A 74 15.31 18.32 14.76
N TYR A 75 14.91 19.50 15.28
CA TYR A 75 13.52 19.81 15.53
C TYR A 75 12.66 19.75 14.26
N ILE A 76 13.09 20.42 13.17
CA ILE A 76 12.36 20.41 11.89
C ILE A 76 12.21 18.99 11.34
N ARG A 77 13.27 18.16 11.43
CA ARG A 77 13.23 16.75 10.99
C ARG A 77 12.22 15.93 11.79
N ARG A 78 12.19 16.06 13.12
CA ARG A 78 11.20 15.39 13.97
C ARG A 78 9.79 15.81 13.64
N ARG A 79 9.60 17.11 13.45
CA ARG A 79 8.32 17.70 13.10
C ARG A 79 7.82 17.09 11.79
N ALA A 80 8.66 17.03 10.76
CA ALA A 80 8.32 16.37 9.50
C ALA A 80 7.94 14.89 9.68
N ILE A 81 8.68 14.12 10.47
CA ILE A 81 8.36 12.71 10.75
C ILE A 81 7.00 12.56 11.44
N ARG A 82 6.62 13.51 12.30
CA ARG A 82 5.39 13.44 13.12
C ARG A 82 4.16 14.01 12.45
N GLU A 83 4.32 15.06 11.66
CA GLU A 83 3.23 15.89 11.13
C GLU A 83 2.94 15.66 9.65
N LEU A 84 3.78 14.90 8.93
CA LEU A 84 3.48 14.55 7.55
C LEU A 84 2.16 13.77 7.50
N ASN A 85 1.17 14.35 6.82
CA ASN A 85 -0.16 13.78 6.69
C ASN A 85 -0.16 12.64 5.66
N TYR A 86 -0.69 11.48 6.04
CA TYR A 86 -0.94 10.34 5.15
C TYR A 86 -2.43 10.17 4.99
N ASP A 87 -2.86 10.03 3.73
CA ASP A 87 -4.27 9.81 3.45
C ASP A 87 -4.64 8.33 3.49
N ASN A 88 -5.86 8.04 3.94
CA ASN A 88 -6.39 6.68 3.96
C ASN A 88 -6.85 6.27 2.56
N SER A 89 -6.77 4.98 2.26
CA SER A 89 -7.36 4.42 1.05
C SER A 89 -7.86 3.01 1.30
N ALA A 90 -9.04 2.68 0.76
CA ALA A 90 -9.65 1.37 0.85
C ALA A 90 -10.10 0.89 -0.54
N LYS A 91 -9.92 -0.40 -0.80
CA LYS A 91 -10.27 -1.07 -2.05
C LYS A 91 -11.03 -2.36 -1.75
N ILE A 92 -12.19 -2.54 -2.36
CA ILE A 92 -12.99 -3.76 -2.23
C ILE A 92 -13.10 -4.41 -3.59
N PHE A 93 -12.51 -5.60 -3.70
CA PHE A 93 -12.55 -6.41 -4.91
C PHE A 93 -13.65 -7.46 -4.82
N LEU A 94 -14.50 -7.53 -5.83
CA LEU A 94 -15.59 -8.48 -5.95
C LEU A 94 -15.30 -9.44 -7.10
N LYS A 95 -15.41 -10.75 -6.83
CA LYS A 95 -15.29 -11.78 -7.87
C LYS A 95 -16.67 -12.18 -8.37
N PHE A 96 -16.88 -12.11 -9.67
CA PHE A 96 -18.09 -12.53 -10.36
C PHE A 96 -17.81 -13.74 -11.25
N LYS A 97 -18.87 -14.46 -11.65
CA LYS A 97 -18.78 -15.60 -12.57
C LYS A 97 -18.75 -15.17 -14.05
N SER A 98 -19.21 -13.97 -14.35
CA SER A 98 -19.31 -13.39 -15.69
C SER A 98 -19.04 -11.89 -15.65
N ARG A 99 -18.57 -11.33 -16.75
CA ARG A 99 -18.32 -9.90 -16.96
C ARG A 99 -19.60 -9.21 -17.45
N PHE A 100 -20.62 -9.19 -16.60
CA PHE A 100 -21.94 -8.68 -16.99
C PHE A 100 -21.91 -7.22 -17.45
N TRP A 101 -20.98 -6.41 -16.94
CA TRP A 101 -20.78 -5.01 -17.34
C TRP A 101 -20.34 -4.84 -18.80
N GLU A 102 -19.79 -5.88 -19.44
CA GLU A 102 -19.40 -5.88 -20.86
C GLU A 102 -20.54 -6.33 -21.79
N LYS A 103 -21.67 -6.81 -21.24
CA LYS A 103 -22.74 -7.46 -22.02
C LYS A 103 -24.05 -6.68 -22.10
N ASP A 104 -24.14 -5.54 -21.43
CA ASP A 104 -25.33 -4.70 -21.47
C ASP A 104 -25.44 -3.96 -22.83
N SER A 105 -26.62 -3.41 -23.11
CA SER A 105 -26.93 -2.47 -24.21
C SER A 105 -25.90 -1.33 -24.36
N ARG A 106 -25.25 -0.94 -23.27
CA ARG A 106 -24.13 -0.01 -23.23
C ARG A 106 -22.93 -0.70 -22.56
N PRO A 107 -22.11 -1.45 -23.31
CA PRO A 107 -21.04 -2.25 -22.75
C PRO A 107 -19.93 -1.35 -22.18
N ILE A 108 -19.39 -1.73 -21.01
CA ILE A 108 -18.32 -1.03 -20.32
C ILE A 108 -17.01 -1.78 -20.50
N ALA A 109 -16.06 -1.19 -21.23
CA ALA A 109 -14.74 -1.76 -21.47
C ALA A 109 -13.65 -0.95 -20.73
N GLY A 110 -13.44 -1.26 -19.45
CA GLY A 110 -12.55 -0.51 -18.57
C GLY A 110 -13.13 0.83 -18.11
N GLY A 111 -12.29 1.66 -17.48
CA GLY A 111 -12.70 2.97 -16.96
C GLY A 111 -13.31 2.89 -15.56
N SER A 112 -14.14 3.88 -15.21
CA SER A 112 -14.69 4.03 -13.87
C SER A 112 -16.08 4.63 -13.86
N SER A 113 -16.91 4.20 -12.90
CA SER A 113 -18.15 4.88 -12.52
C SER A 113 -17.96 5.57 -11.18
N SER A 114 -18.42 6.82 -11.08
CA SER A 114 -18.38 7.60 -9.85
C SER A 114 -19.79 7.86 -9.33
N THR A 115 -19.94 7.84 -8.02
CA THR A 115 -21.22 7.99 -7.32
C THR A 115 -21.01 8.67 -5.97
N ASP A 116 -22.07 9.26 -5.41
CA ASP A 116 -22.13 9.81 -4.07
C ASP A 116 -22.32 8.73 -2.99
N LEU A 117 -22.77 7.54 -3.37
CA LEU A 117 -22.93 6.36 -2.52
C LEU A 117 -21.64 5.96 -1.79
N PRO A 118 -21.70 5.18 -0.69
CA PRO A 118 -20.54 4.80 0.11
C PRO A 118 -19.39 4.15 -0.67
N ILE A 119 -19.66 3.51 -1.81
CA ILE A 119 -18.64 2.89 -2.66
C ILE A 119 -17.75 3.90 -3.41
N ARG A 120 -18.25 5.13 -3.60
CA ARG A 120 -17.65 6.30 -4.30
C ARG A 120 -17.23 6.06 -5.75
N THR A 121 -16.35 5.11 -5.99
CA THR A 121 -15.82 4.84 -7.32
C THR A 121 -15.71 3.34 -7.55
N MET A 122 -16.32 2.88 -8.63
CA MET A 122 -16.16 1.53 -9.16
C MET A 122 -15.19 1.59 -10.34
N ILE A 123 -14.21 0.70 -10.38
CA ILE A 123 -13.23 0.63 -11.48
C ILE A 123 -13.42 -0.68 -12.24
N TYR A 124 -13.67 -0.56 -13.53
CA TYR A 124 -13.80 -1.69 -14.44
C TYR A 124 -12.40 -2.10 -14.93
N PRO A 125 -12.07 -3.41 -14.92
CA PRO A 125 -10.81 -3.92 -15.43
C PRO A 125 -10.59 -3.55 -16.90
N SER A 126 -9.37 -3.14 -17.23
CA SER A 126 -8.96 -2.86 -18.62
C SER A 126 -8.16 -4.01 -19.25
N TYR A 127 -7.91 -5.08 -18.50
CA TYR A 127 -6.91 -6.12 -18.81
C TYR A 127 -7.50 -7.49 -19.19
N TYR A 128 -8.83 -7.63 -19.32
CA TYR A 128 -9.46 -8.84 -19.85
C TYR A 128 -9.52 -8.79 -21.38
N LYS A 129 -8.33 -8.77 -21.99
CA LYS A 129 -8.11 -8.65 -23.42
C LYS A 129 -6.93 -9.52 -23.84
N ASP A 130 -6.98 -10.01 -25.08
CA ASP A 130 -5.87 -10.71 -25.72
C ASP A 130 -4.71 -9.74 -26.06
N ASP A 131 -3.60 -10.30 -26.55
CA ASP A 131 -2.41 -9.52 -26.96
C ASP A 131 -2.70 -8.56 -28.13
N GLN A 132 -3.78 -8.79 -28.87
CA GLN A 132 -4.26 -7.96 -29.98
C GLN A 132 -5.26 -6.88 -29.52
N GLY A 133 -5.64 -6.88 -28.24
CA GLY A 133 -6.56 -5.92 -27.63
C GLY A 133 -8.04 -6.27 -27.78
N ASN A 134 -8.39 -7.47 -28.28
CA ASN A 134 -9.77 -7.95 -28.34
C ASN A 134 -10.22 -8.45 -26.97
N PRO A 135 -11.50 -8.34 -26.60
CA PRO A 135 -12.01 -8.89 -25.35
C PRO A 135 -11.82 -10.42 -25.27
N ASP A 136 -11.39 -10.92 -24.11
CA ASP A 136 -11.32 -12.36 -23.85
C ASP A 136 -12.72 -13.02 -23.94
N GLU A 137 -12.80 -14.35 -23.91
CA GLU A 137 -14.05 -15.08 -23.70
C GLU A 137 -14.64 -14.83 -22.30
N ASP A 138 -15.96 -14.73 -22.18
CA ASP A 138 -16.60 -14.45 -20.89
C ASP A 138 -16.27 -15.52 -19.84
N GLY A 139 -16.08 -15.06 -18.60
CA GLY A 139 -15.72 -15.95 -17.52
C GLY A 139 -15.56 -15.23 -16.17
N PRO A 140 -15.03 -15.95 -15.17
CA PRO A 140 -14.85 -15.39 -13.84
C PRO A 140 -13.92 -14.17 -13.84
N ALA A 141 -14.38 -13.07 -13.27
CA ALA A 141 -13.68 -11.79 -13.32
C ALA A 141 -13.70 -11.06 -11.97
N ILE A 142 -12.72 -10.18 -11.76
CA ILE A 142 -12.60 -9.34 -10.58
C ILE A 142 -12.97 -7.92 -10.94
N LEU A 143 -13.95 -7.36 -10.23
CA LEU A 143 -14.33 -5.94 -10.31
C LEU A 143 -13.83 -5.21 -9.07
N LEU A 144 -13.28 -4.00 -9.23
CA LEU A 144 -13.02 -3.13 -8.09
C LEU A 144 -14.31 -2.37 -7.79
N GLY A 145 -15.16 -2.98 -6.95
CA GLY A 145 -16.50 -2.50 -6.64
C GLY A 145 -16.51 -1.19 -5.84
N SER A 146 -15.45 -0.95 -5.05
CA SER A 146 -15.26 0.30 -4.34
C SER A 146 -13.79 0.67 -4.26
N TYR A 147 -13.49 1.92 -4.59
CA TYR A 147 -12.21 2.57 -4.38
C TYR A 147 -12.45 3.94 -3.73
N THR A 148 -12.01 4.08 -2.48
CA THR A 148 -12.22 5.27 -1.67
C THR A 148 -10.92 5.82 -1.11
N TRP A 149 -10.94 7.12 -0.77
CA TRP A 149 -9.85 7.84 -0.12
C TRP A 149 -10.35 8.59 1.12
N ALA A 150 -9.42 9.07 1.95
CA ALA A 150 -9.69 9.92 3.10
C ALA A 150 -10.80 9.39 4.03
N ASN A 151 -11.74 10.26 4.36
CA ASN A 151 -12.83 9.97 5.28
C ASN A 151 -13.72 8.84 4.76
N ASP A 152 -13.87 8.68 3.44
CA ASP A 152 -14.66 7.58 2.88
C ASP A 152 -13.96 6.24 3.07
N ALA A 153 -12.63 6.19 2.92
CA ALA A 153 -11.85 5.00 3.22
C ALA A 153 -11.89 4.64 4.71
N ALA A 154 -11.84 5.65 5.59
CA ALA A 154 -11.86 5.43 7.04
C ALA A 154 -13.15 4.74 7.52
N LYS A 155 -14.29 4.94 6.83
CA LYS A 155 -15.58 4.31 7.18
C LYS A 155 -15.58 2.79 7.09
N TYR A 156 -14.69 2.19 6.29
CA TYR A 156 -14.57 0.73 6.17
C TYR A 156 -13.70 0.11 7.27
N SER A 157 -12.90 0.90 7.99
CA SER A 157 -11.93 0.44 8.99
C SER A 157 -12.55 -0.34 10.17
N PRO A 158 -13.71 0.06 10.72
CA PRO A 158 -14.29 -0.63 11.89
C PRO A 158 -14.88 -2.01 11.57
N TYR A 159 -15.16 -2.30 10.30
CA TYR A 159 -15.92 -3.47 9.90
C TYR A 159 -15.03 -4.62 9.41
N PRO A 160 -15.39 -5.88 9.69
CA PRO A 160 -14.72 -7.03 9.12
C PRO A 160 -14.95 -7.13 7.60
N GLN A 161 -14.06 -7.83 6.90
CA GLN A 161 -14.11 -7.98 5.44
C GLN A 161 -15.49 -8.40 4.91
N LYS A 162 -16.16 -9.35 5.58
CA LYS A 162 -17.49 -9.84 5.17
C LYS A 162 -18.54 -8.74 5.18
N GLU A 163 -18.46 -7.81 6.12
CA GLU A 163 -19.41 -6.70 6.25
C GLU A 163 -19.10 -5.59 5.25
N ASN A 164 -17.82 -5.28 5.04
CA ASN A 164 -17.39 -4.36 3.97
C ASN A 164 -17.86 -4.82 2.58
N VAL A 165 -17.79 -6.12 2.29
CA VAL A 165 -18.32 -6.69 1.04
C VAL A 165 -19.84 -6.50 0.94
N LYS A 166 -20.59 -6.72 2.03
CA LYS A 166 -22.04 -6.50 2.05
C LYS A 166 -22.41 -5.04 1.82
N LEU A 167 -21.67 -4.10 2.43
CA LEU A 167 -21.88 -2.67 2.22
C LEU A 167 -21.64 -2.27 0.76
N CYS A 168 -20.58 -2.82 0.16
CA CYS A 168 -20.25 -2.61 -1.26
C CYS A 168 -21.33 -3.15 -2.21
N GLN A 169 -22.00 -4.26 -1.85
CA GLN A 169 -23.05 -4.87 -2.68
C GLN A 169 -24.42 -4.20 -2.55
N LYS A 170 -24.66 -3.46 -1.46
CA LYS A 170 -25.93 -2.78 -1.18
C LYS A 170 -25.98 -1.33 -1.68
N SER A 171 -24.82 -0.76 -1.98
CA SER A 171 -24.68 0.59 -2.54
C SER A 171 -24.96 0.50 -4.04
#